data_AF-A0A1Q3N8H5-F1
#
_entry.id   AF-A0A1Q3N8H5-F1
#
_cell.length_a   1.000
_cell.length_b   1.000
_cell.length_c   1.000
_cell.angle_alpha   90.00
_cell.angle_beta   90.00
_cell.angle_gamma   90.00
#
_symmetry.space_group_name_H-M   'P 1'
#
loop_
_entity.id
_entity.type
_entity.pdbx_description
1 polymer ?
#
loop_
_entity_poly.entity_id
_entity_poly.type
_entity_poly.pdbx_seq_one_letter_code
_entity_poly.pdbx_strand_id
1 'polypeptide(L)'
;MSAFVSQYPLAIDESMVGEYPALVKSGAGYFYDDVLEYRVWCHPERGALDEYEGQDYYCAFSSYEDAQQFSEKTAGAEHPLVLIRQSCWINEPQTGVFTADRGERLTEWQVIWLNNAKRQDGDIENFFAERGIAFAGYQEVMDATPFTRDFNPQAYKAFPQYLGVIACSCVIDGKMPIRWVSHAGGDWQMYCHVDAHDFSENSLDFEQNIQLTNMAQLLKYNPDLQILYDLPIDKGAYRDHVESIWQYFDDYDVGQ
;
A
#
# COMPACT_ATOMS: atom_id res chain seq x y z
N MET A 1 10.57 -5.50 33.30
CA MET A 1 11.04 -5.36 31.90
C MET A 1 10.37 -4.11 31.37
N SER A 2 11.10 -2.99 31.24
CA SER A 2 10.53 -1.82 30.56
C SER A 2 10.35 -2.18 29.10
N ALA A 3 9.14 -2.02 28.58
CA ALA A 3 8.93 -2.00 27.14
C ALA A 3 9.78 -0.86 26.58
N PHE A 4 10.61 -1.15 25.57
CA PHE A 4 11.26 -0.12 24.79
C PHE A 4 10.17 0.75 24.16
N VAL A 5 10.20 2.05 24.41
CA VAL A 5 9.30 3.01 23.78
C VAL A 5 10.15 3.78 22.78
N SER A 6 9.92 3.56 21.49
CA SER A 6 10.57 4.33 20.43
C SER A 6 10.04 5.76 20.42
N GLN A 7 10.90 6.71 20.09
CA GLN A 7 10.58 8.12 19.95
C GLN A 7 9.56 8.37 18.83
N TYR A 8 9.60 7.55 17.79
CA TYR A 8 8.72 7.62 16.63
C TYR A 8 8.06 6.25 16.40
N PRO A 9 6.96 6.17 15.62
CA PRO A 9 6.33 4.89 15.34
C PRO A 9 7.30 3.92 14.65
N LEU A 10 7.25 2.64 15.03
CA LEU A 10 7.99 1.60 14.31
C LEU A 10 7.43 1.41 12.89
N ALA A 11 8.23 0.82 12.02
CA ALA A 11 7.77 0.27 10.75
C ALA A 11 6.57 -0.66 10.99
N ILE A 12 5.52 -0.50 10.18
CA ILE A 12 4.28 -1.28 10.33
C ILE A 12 4.47 -2.76 9.97
N ASP A 13 5.47 -3.06 9.15
CA ASP A 13 5.88 -4.42 8.80
C ASP A 13 7.41 -4.52 8.73
N GLU A 14 8.00 -5.18 9.73
CA GLU A 14 9.44 -5.40 9.79
C GLU A 14 9.97 -6.26 8.63
N SER A 15 9.15 -7.16 8.07
CA SER A 15 9.56 -8.05 6.98
C SER A 15 9.70 -7.33 5.63
N MET A 16 9.12 -6.14 5.51
CA MET A 16 9.17 -5.30 4.31
C MET A 16 10.29 -4.23 4.35
N VAL A 17 10.99 -4.10 5.47
CA VAL A 17 12.10 -3.15 5.61
C VAL A 17 13.24 -3.53 4.66
N GLY A 18 13.58 -2.61 3.75
CA GLY A 18 14.57 -2.79 2.69
C GLY A 18 13.98 -3.18 1.33
N GLU A 19 12.70 -3.54 1.26
CA GLU A 19 12.07 -4.07 0.04
C GLU A 19 11.38 -3.01 -0.82
N TYR A 20 11.14 -1.81 -0.27
CA TYR A 20 10.51 -0.70 -0.99
C TYR A 20 11.46 -0.06 -2.01
N PRO A 21 10.94 0.54 -3.09
CA PRO A 21 11.77 1.23 -4.08
C PRO A 21 12.68 2.29 -3.45
N ALA A 22 13.95 2.28 -3.85
CA ALA A 22 14.95 3.25 -3.38
C ALA A 22 14.52 4.69 -3.65
N LEU A 23 14.11 4.98 -4.90
CA LEU A 23 13.73 6.31 -5.34
C LEU A 23 12.23 6.53 -5.17
N VAL A 24 11.88 7.35 -4.18
CA VAL A 24 10.53 7.87 -3.99
C VAL A 24 10.58 9.39 -4.00
N LYS A 25 9.45 10.04 -4.29
CA LYS A 25 9.37 11.49 -4.17
C LYS A 25 9.31 11.85 -2.68
N SER A 26 9.88 13.00 -2.31
CA SER A 26 9.67 13.56 -0.96
C SER A 26 8.18 13.75 -0.64
N GLY A 27 7.36 13.96 -1.67
CA GLY A 27 5.91 14.01 -1.58
C GLY A 27 5.41 15.30 -0.92
N ALA A 28 4.33 15.85 -1.46
CA ALA A 28 3.56 16.87 -0.75
C ALA A 28 2.73 16.22 0.38
N GLY A 29 1.99 17.01 1.16
CA GLY A 29 1.01 16.50 2.12
C GLY A 29 1.28 16.92 3.55
N TYR A 30 0.24 16.78 4.36
CA TYR A 30 0.21 17.21 5.76
C TYR A 30 0.04 16.05 6.73
N PHE A 31 -0.30 14.87 6.20
CA PHE A 31 -0.63 13.69 6.98
C PHE A 31 0.04 12.45 6.42
N TYR A 32 0.32 11.46 7.25
CA TYR A 32 0.78 10.14 6.87
C TYR A 32 -0.14 9.07 7.43
N ASP A 33 -0.24 7.96 6.72
CA ASP A 33 -0.95 6.79 7.19
C ASP A 33 -0.01 5.91 7.97
N ASP A 34 1.09 5.41 7.41
CA ASP A 34 1.95 4.43 8.11
C ASP A 34 3.44 4.74 7.94
N VAL A 35 4.23 4.39 8.95
CA VAL A 35 5.70 4.35 8.84
C VAL A 35 6.06 3.00 8.24
N LEU A 36 6.84 3.01 7.17
CA LEU A 36 7.22 1.82 6.42
C LEU A 36 8.65 1.39 6.72
N GLU A 37 9.58 2.34 6.75
CA GLU A 37 10.98 2.12 7.12
C GLU A 37 11.68 3.45 7.39
N TYR A 38 12.74 3.41 8.19
CA TYR A 38 13.69 4.51 8.34
C TYR A 38 14.87 4.27 7.42
N ARG A 39 15.29 5.32 6.70
CA ARG A 39 16.35 5.24 5.69
C ARG A 39 17.52 6.11 6.09
N VAL A 40 18.72 5.56 6.04
CA VAL A 40 19.96 6.30 6.20
C VAL A 40 20.71 6.25 4.88
N TRP A 41 20.71 7.36 4.16
CA TRP A 41 21.45 7.49 2.91
C TRP A 41 22.95 7.61 3.19
N CYS A 42 23.74 6.89 2.40
CA CYS A 42 25.18 6.73 2.54
C CYS A 42 25.86 7.12 1.23
N HIS A 43 26.94 7.88 1.38
CA HIS A 43 27.57 8.60 0.29
C HIS A 43 29.08 8.30 0.25
N PRO A 44 29.53 7.41 -0.67
CA PRO A 44 30.94 7.02 -0.75
C PRO A 44 31.88 8.22 -0.94
N GLU A 45 31.45 9.24 -1.68
CA GLU A 45 32.20 10.49 -1.89
C GLU A 45 32.34 11.34 -0.62
N ARG A 46 31.50 11.09 0.38
CA ARG A 46 31.57 11.69 1.73
C ARG A 46 32.22 10.77 2.77
N GLY A 47 32.73 9.61 2.36
CA GLY A 47 33.48 8.69 3.21
C GLY A 47 32.71 7.46 3.69
N ALA A 48 31.52 7.19 3.15
CA ALA A 48 30.85 5.90 3.35
C ALA A 48 31.59 4.78 2.61
N LEU A 49 31.26 3.53 2.94
CA LEU A 49 31.82 2.37 2.24
C LEU A 49 31.37 2.38 0.78
N ASP A 50 32.30 2.17 -0.13
CA ASP A 50 31.99 2.08 -1.56
C ASP A 50 31.53 0.67 -1.93
N GLU A 51 30.28 0.34 -1.58
CA GLU A 51 29.68 -0.97 -1.87
C GLU A 51 29.07 -1.04 -3.28
N TYR A 52 28.85 0.11 -3.91
CA TYR A 52 28.08 0.23 -5.17
C TYR A 52 28.80 1.09 -6.22
N GLU A 53 30.12 0.96 -6.34
CA GLU A 53 30.94 1.61 -7.39
C GLU A 53 30.75 3.14 -7.48
N GLY A 54 30.77 3.79 -6.33
CA GLY A 54 30.65 5.23 -6.15
C GLY A 54 29.22 5.74 -6.14
N GLN A 55 28.21 4.86 -6.17
CA GLN A 55 26.81 5.25 -6.07
C GLN A 55 26.33 5.39 -4.62
N ASP A 56 25.42 6.34 -4.43
CA ASP A 56 24.67 6.49 -3.19
C ASP A 56 23.79 5.26 -2.94
N TYR A 57 23.69 4.86 -1.69
CA TYR A 57 22.83 3.76 -1.26
C TYR A 57 22.16 4.13 0.07
N TYR A 58 21.19 3.33 0.51
CA TYR A 58 20.61 3.51 1.84
C TYR A 58 20.62 2.20 2.62
N CYS A 59 20.68 2.33 3.94
CA CYS A 59 20.37 1.25 4.85
C CYS A 59 18.98 1.50 5.45
N ALA A 60 18.14 0.46 5.49
CA ALA A 60 16.77 0.52 5.99
C ALA A 60 16.65 -0.09 7.39
N PHE A 61 15.81 0.50 8.23
CA PHE A 61 15.62 0.10 9.62
C PHE A 61 14.13 0.14 10.00
N SER A 62 13.71 -0.74 10.92
CA SER A 62 12.35 -0.75 11.47
C SER A 62 12.12 0.32 12.54
N SER A 63 13.19 0.84 13.16
CA SER A 63 13.13 1.83 14.24
C SER A 63 13.98 3.05 13.93
N TYR A 64 13.56 4.22 14.45
CA TYR A 64 14.34 5.44 14.36
C TYR A 64 15.66 5.33 15.12
N GLU A 65 15.66 4.68 16.29
CA GLU A 65 16.84 4.59 17.14
C GLU A 65 17.97 3.80 16.48
N ASP A 66 17.66 2.71 15.77
CA ASP A 66 18.65 1.93 15.05
C ASP A 66 19.21 2.73 13.86
N ALA A 67 18.34 3.40 13.10
CA ALA A 67 18.74 4.28 12.01
C ALA A 67 19.64 5.42 12.50
N GLN A 68 19.25 6.09 13.59
CA GLN A 68 20.01 7.19 14.17
C GLN A 68 21.38 6.71 14.68
N GLN A 69 21.41 5.57 15.38
CA GLN A 69 22.67 5.00 15.85
C GLN A 69 23.60 4.62 14.70
N PHE A 70 23.05 4.09 13.59
CA PHE A 70 23.82 3.77 12.41
C PHE A 70 24.38 5.03 11.74
N SER A 71 23.55 6.06 11.54
CA SER A 71 23.92 7.36 10.99
C SER A 71 25.08 7.99 11.76
N GLU A 72 25.01 8.02 13.10
CA GLU A 72 26.05 8.62 13.95
C GLU A 72 27.41 7.89 13.90
N LYS A 73 27.41 6.59 13.57
CA LYS A 73 28.62 5.76 13.54
C LYS A 73 29.21 5.61 12.15
N THR A 74 28.49 6.02 11.11
CA THR A 74 28.86 5.76 9.71
C THR A 74 29.33 7.05 9.06
N ALA A 75 30.61 7.10 8.69
CA ALA A 75 31.14 8.23 7.94
C ALA A 75 30.41 8.36 6.59
N GLY A 76 30.13 9.59 6.16
CA GLY A 76 29.39 9.83 4.91
C GLY A 76 27.90 9.48 4.94
N ALA A 77 27.33 9.09 6.09
CA ALA A 77 25.90 8.88 6.24
C ALA A 77 25.14 10.19 6.51
N GLU A 78 23.90 10.27 6.02
CA GLU A 78 22.96 11.35 6.33
C GLU A 78 22.18 11.08 7.62
N HIS A 79 21.46 12.10 8.11
CA HIS A 79 20.49 11.89 9.16
C HIS A 79 19.33 11.01 8.66
N PRO A 80 18.71 10.21 9.54
CA PRO A 80 17.61 9.34 9.14
C PRO A 80 16.46 10.14 8.50
N LEU A 81 15.98 9.62 7.38
CA LEU A 81 14.68 9.95 6.80
C LEU A 81 13.70 8.83 7.13
N VAL A 82 12.41 9.09 6.91
CA VAL A 82 11.36 8.09 7.09
C VAL A 82 10.58 7.92 5.80
N LEU A 83 10.47 6.69 5.34
CA LEU A 83 9.53 6.31 4.31
C LEU A 83 8.16 6.11 4.93
N ILE A 84 7.17 6.80 4.41
CA ILE A 84 5.79 6.69 4.84
C ILE A 84 4.85 6.30 3.71
N ARG A 85 3.70 5.77 4.10
CA ARG A 85 2.55 5.54 3.25
C ARG A 85 1.53 6.65 3.40
N GLN A 86 0.87 6.99 2.30
CA GLN A 86 -0.34 7.82 2.27
C GLN A 86 -1.38 7.14 1.38
N SER A 87 -2.54 6.85 1.96
CA SER A 87 -3.77 6.38 1.33
C SER A 87 -4.70 7.54 0.93
N CYS A 88 -4.56 8.68 1.63
CA CYS A 88 -5.16 9.97 1.30
C CYS A 88 -4.17 11.10 1.64
N TRP A 89 -4.13 12.15 0.82
CA TRP A 89 -3.28 13.31 1.09
C TRP A 89 -3.92 14.60 0.60
N ILE A 90 -3.39 15.71 1.10
CA ILE A 90 -3.68 17.03 0.54
C ILE A 90 -2.58 17.36 -0.45
N ASN A 91 -2.97 17.75 -1.64
CA ASN A 91 -2.09 18.26 -2.67
C ASN A 91 -2.29 19.76 -2.82
N GLU A 92 -1.21 20.48 -3.14
CA GLU A 92 -1.23 21.92 -3.39
C GLU A 92 -0.68 22.18 -4.80
N PRO A 93 -1.45 21.88 -5.86
CA PRO A 93 -0.98 22.03 -7.25
C PRO A 93 -0.59 23.47 -7.59
N GLN A 94 -1.18 24.45 -6.90
CA GLN A 94 -0.81 25.86 -6.95
C GLN A 94 -0.89 26.42 -5.54
N THR A 95 -0.01 27.37 -5.21
CA THR A 95 0.01 28.00 -3.88
C THR A 95 -1.38 28.52 -3.48
N GLY A 96 -1.91 28.03 -2.36
CA GLY A 96 -3.23 28.35 -1.83
C GLY A 96 -4.40 27.57 -2.43
N VAL A 97 -4.15 26.70 -3.42
CA VAL A 97 -5.16 25.82 -4.02
C VAL A 97 -4.92 24.40 -3.53
N PHE A 98 -5.85 23.88 -2.73
CA PHE A 98 -5.74 22.55 -2.13
C PHE A 98 -6.72 21.57 -2.77
N THR A 99 -6.26 20.36 -3.08
CA THR A 99 -7.10 19.21 -3.44
C THR A 99 -6.89 18.10 -2.43
N ALA A 100 -7.95 17.34 -2.17
CA ALA A 100 -7.85 16.10 -1.39
C ALA A 100 -7.79 14.96 -2.39
N ASP A 101 -6.69 14.22 -2.35
CA ASP A 101 -6.45 13.10 -3.24
C ASP A 101 -6.51 11.81 -2.42
N ARG A 102 -7.01 10.75 -3.04
CA ARG A 102 -7.05 9.39 -2.47
C ARG A 102 -6.35 8.45 -3.42
N GLY A 103 -5.50 7.59 -2.90
CA GLY A 103 -4.68 6.69 -3.70
C GLY A 103 -3.58 6.05 -2.88
N GLU A 104 -2.87 5.13 -3.51
CA GLU A 104 -1.74 4.38 -2.96
C GLU A 104 -0.35 5.03 -3.06
N ARG A 105 0.23 5.78 -2.11
CA ARG A 105 1.58 6.37 -2.36
C ARG A 105 2.63 6.27 -1.27
N LEU A 106 3.88 6.24 -1.74
CA LEU A 106 5.11 6.28 -0.96
C LEU A 106 5.73 7.67 -0.99
N THR A 107 6.12 8.19 0.18
CA THR A 107 6.85 9.45 0.29
C THR A 107 7.93 9.38 1.36
N GLU A 108 9.06 10.03 1.12
CA GLU A 108 10.17 10.09 2.09
C GLU A 108 10.23 11.46 2.78
N TRP A 109 10.12 11.46 4.10
CA TRP A 109 9.97 12.66 4.92
C TRP A 109 11.12 12.82 5.92
N GLN A 110 11.24 14.05 6.41
CA GLN A 110 12.00 14.33 7.63
C GLN A 110 11.29 13.69 8.82
N VAL A 111 12.01 12.96 9.66
CA VAL A 111 11.44 12.20 10.78
C VAL A 111 10.62 13.09 11.73
N ILE A 112 11.07 14.33 11.96
CA ILE A 112 10.37 15.28 12.84
C ILE A 112 8.94 15.62 12.40
N TRP A 113 8.60 15.44 11.11
CA TRP A 113 7.26 15.69 10.60
C TRP A 113 6.24 14.67 11.11
N LEU A 114 6.68 13.50 11.61
CA LEU A 114 5.78 12.46 12.14
C LEU A 114 5.02 12.89 13.41
N ASN A 115 5.55 13.85 14.18
CA ASN A 115 5.05 14.19 15.52
C ASN A 115 3.58 14.60 15.57
N ASN A 116 3.04 15.20 14.50
CA ASN A 116 1.67 15.74 14.48
C ASN A 116 0.95 15.46 13.16
N ALA A 117 1.42 14.46 12.40
CA ALA A 117 0.94 14.20 11.05
C ALA A 117 0.29 12.82 10.88
N LYS A 118 0.13 11.99 11.94
CA LYS A 118 -0.55 10.70 11.79
C LYS A 118 -2.02 10.96 11.50
N ARG A 119 -2.46 10.62 10.29
CA ARG A 119 -3.82 10.87 9.82
C ARG A 119 -4.85 10.13 10.69
N GLN A 120 -5.89 10.83 11.08
CA GLN A 120 -7.13 10.30 11.65
C GLN A 120 -8.30 10.53 10.70
N ASP A 121 -9.41 9.85 10.96
CA ASP A 121 -10.66 10.09 10.24
C ASP A 121 -11.13 11.53 10.47
N GLY A 122 -11.42 12.24 9.38
CA GLY A 122 -11.86 13.64 9.42
C GLY A 122 -10.74 14.68 9.36
N ASP A 123 -9.46 14.31 9.48
CA ASP A 123 -8.35 15.27 9.51
C ASP A 123 -8.23 16.10 8.22
N ILE A 124 -8.44 15.46 7.07
CA ILE A 124 -8.40 16.15 5.77
C ILE A 124 -9.60 17.10 5.68
N GLU A 125 -10.80 16.65 6.02
CA GLU A 125 -12.01 17.48 6.03
C GLU A 125 -11.84 18.69 6.98
N ASN A 126 -11.25 18.47 8.16
CA ASN A 126 -10.93 19.52 9.13
C ASN A 126 -9.90 20.50 8.59
N PHE A 127 -8.85 20.04 7.91
CA PHE A 127 -7.85 20.90 7.27
C PHE A 127 -8.49 21.93 6.32
N PHE A 128 -9.46 21.48 5.51
CA PHE A 128 -10.22 22.35 4.60
C PHE A 128 -11.11 23.32 5.38
N ALA A 129 -11.83 22.83 6.39
CA ALA A 129 -12.73 23.62 7.22
C ALA A 129 -11.99 24.76 7.96
N GLU A 130 -10.84 24.47 8.57
CA GLU A 130 -10.01 25.45 9.29
C GLU A 130 -9.50 26.59 8.40
N ARG A 131 -9.37 26.34 7.10
CA ARG A 131 -8.93 27.32 6.11
C ARG A 131 -10.08 28.03 5.40
N GLY A 132 -11.33 27.70 5.74
CA GLY A 132 -12.52 28.24 5.08
C GLY A 132 -12.64 27.83 3.61
N ILE A 133 -12.05 26.69 3.24
CA ILE A 133 -12.06 26.14 1.88
C ILE A 133 -13.12 25.05 1.81
N ALA A 134 -13.94 25.06 0.76
CA ALA A 134 -14.93 24.01 0.55
C ALA A 134 -14.24 22.68 0.21
N PHE A 135 -14.55 21.63 0.98
CA PHE A 135 -14.12 20.27 0.66
C PHE A 135 -14.98 19.70 -0.48
N ALA A 136 -14.35 19.47 -1.64
CA ALA A 136 -15.04 18.99 -2.84
C ALA A 136 -15.12 17.46 -2.96
N GLY A 137 -14.70 16.73 -1.92
CA GLY A 137 -14.51 15.28 -1.96
C GLY A 137 -13.09 14.89 -2.38
N TYR A 138 -12.83 13.58 -2.37
CA TYR A 138 -11.54 13.00 -2.75
C TYR A 138 -11.44 12.82 -4.27
N GLN A 139 -10.28 13.15 -4.82
CA GLN A 139 -9.88 12.82 -6.19
C GLN A 139 -9.11 11.50 -6.18
N GLU A 140 -9.62 10.47 -6.86
CA GLU A 140 -8.93 9.17 -6.94
C GLU A 140 -7.70 9.27 -7.86
N VAL A 141 -6.54 8.84 -7.36
CA VAL A 141 -5.25 8.84 -8.05
C VAL A 141 -4.75 7.40 -8.14
N MET A 142 -4.82 6.83 -9.35
CA MET A 142 -4.61 5.40 -9.62
C MET A 142 -3.15 5.04 -9.94
N ASP A 143 -2.35 6.04 -10.30
CA ASP A 143 -0.97 5.97 -10.77
C ASP A 143 0.05 6.41 -9.69
N ALA A 144 -0.40 6.43 -8.44
CA ALA A 144 0.47 6.60 -7.29
C ALA A 144 1.38 5.36 -7.10
N THR A 145 2.63 5.58 -6.69
CA THR A 145 3.74 4.61 -6.74
C THR A 145 3.28 3.19 -6.39
N PRO A 146 3.27 2.24 -7.35
CA PRO A 146 2.82 0.90 -7.07
C PRO A 146 3.79 0.26 -6.08
N PHE A 147 3.26 -0.18 -4.94
CA PHE A 147 3.96 -1.15 -4.12
C PHE A 147 3.87 -2.47 -4.87
N THR A 148 4.88 -2.75 -5.67
CA THR A 148 5.08 -4.09 -6.20
C THR A 148 5.74 -4.89 -5.09
N ARG A 149 4.99 -5.60 -4.22
CA ARG A 149 5.43 -6.77 -3.43
C ARG A 149 4.44 -7.16 -2.32
N ASP A 150 4.70 -8.34 -1.76
CA ASP A 150 3.84 -9.15 -0.88
C ASP A 150 3.17 -8.35 0.24
N PHE A 151 1.84 -8.37 0.18
CA PHE A 151 0.95 -7.75 1.13
C PHE A 151 0.93 -8.56 2.44
N ASN A 152 1.15 -7.90 3.57
CA ASN A 152 0.92 -8.47 4.90
C ASN A 152 -0.43 -8.00 5.47
N PRO A 153 -1.47 -8.84 5.46
CA PRO A 153 -2.80 -8.46 5.93
C PRO A 153 -2.80 -7.91 7.37
N GLN A 154 -1.97 -8.50 8.25
CA GLN A 154 -1.96 -8.12 9.67
C GLN A 154 -1.43 -6.69 9.89
N ALA A 155 -0.50 -6.24 9.05
CA ALA A 155 0.07 -4.91 9.10
C ALA A 155 -0.95 -3.86 8.62
N TYR A 156 -1.57 -4.09 7.45
CA TYR A 156 -2.37 -3.06 6.76
C TYR A 156 -3.85 -3.05 7.14
N LYS A 157 -4.40 -4.15 7.66
CA LYS A 157 -5.80 -4.29 8.15
C LYS A 157 -6.90 -3.99 7.13
N ALA A 158 -6.53 -3.89 5.85
CA ALA A 158 -7.40 -3.68 4.70
C ALA A 158 -6.60 -4.03 3.45
N PHE A 159 -7.29 -4.34 2.35
CA PHE A 159 -6.64 -4.44 1.06
C PHE A 159 -6.00 -3.10 0.66
N PRO A 160 -4.72 -3.09 0.26
CA PRO A 160 -4.08 -1.91 -0.31
C PRO A 160 -4.70 -1.60 -1.67
N GLN A 161 -4.81 -0.31 -1.99
CA GLN A 161 -5.45 0.10 -3.25
C GLN A 161 -4.65 -0.31 -4.48
N TYR A 162 -3.32 -0.42 -4.35
CA TYR A 162 -2.42 -0.86 -5.42
C TYR A 162 -2.36 -2.36 -5.62
N LEU A 163 -2.95 -3.16 -4.71
CA LEU A 163 -2.77 -4.61 -4.74
C LEU A 163 -3.17 -5.13 -6.12
N GLY A 164 -2.24 -5.85 -6.75
CA GLY A 164 -2.48 -6.50 -8.04
C GLY A 164 -3.48 -7.62 -7.85
N VAL A 165 -4.56 -7.59 -8.63
CA VAL A 165 -5.62 -8.60 -8.59
C VAL A 165 -5.92 -9.06 -10.00
N ILE A 166 -5.97 -10.37 -10.18
CA ILE A 166 -6.46 -11.00 -11.40
C ILE A 166 -7.98 -10.99 -11.34
N ALA A 167 -8.64 -10.31 -12.27
CA ALA A 167 -10.09 -10.16 -12.24
C ALA A 167 -10.71 -10.26 -13.62
N CYS A 168 -12.00 -10.60 -13.66
CA CYS A 168 -12.73 -10.62 -14.91
C CYS A 168 -13.20 -9.21 -15.32
N SER A 169 -13.26 -8.93 -16.62
CA SER A 169 -13.72 -7.66 -17.20
C SER A 169 -15.12 -7.24 -16.71
N CYS A 170 -15.98 -8.22 -16.42
CA CYS A 170 -17.32 -8.01 -15.86
C CYS A 170 -17.30 -7.21 -14.55
N VAL A 171 -16.34 -7.48 -13.66
CA VAL A 171 -16.24 -6.82 -12.34
C VAL A 171 -15.39 -5.57 -12.41
N ILE A 172 -14.36 -5.56 -13.28
CA ILE A 172 -13.52 -4.38 -13.53
C ILE A 172 -14.38 -3.23 -14.06
N ASP A 173 -15.29 -3.52 -14.99
CA ASP A 173 -16.21 -2.53 -15.57
C ASP A 173 -17.41 -2.19 -14.66
N GLY A 174 -17.54 -2.86 -13.51
CA GLY A 174 -18.68 -2.70 -12.60
C GLY A 174 -20.02 -3.20 -13.15
N LYS A 175 -20.01 -4.09 -14.16
CA LYS A 175 -21.22 -4.66 -14.77
C LYS A 175 -21.84 -5.76 -13.91
N MET A 176 -21.01 -6.50 -13.20
CA MET A 176 -21.41 -7.59 -12.31
C MET A 176 -20.70 -7.45 -10.95
N PRO A 177 -21.34 -7.89 -9.85
CA PRO A 177 -20.70 -7.90 -8.54
C PRO A 177 -19.66 -9.02 -8.44
N ILE A 178 -18.69 -8.85 -7.53
CA ILE A 178 -17.74 -9.91 -7.18
C ILE A 178 -18.43 -10.92 -6.27
N ARG A 179 -18.34 -12.19 -6.65
CA ARG A 179 -18.96 -13.32 -5.93
C ARG A 179 -18.01 -14.47 -5.66
N TRP A 180 -16.80 -14.40 -6.19
CA TRP A 180 -15.75 -15.38 -5.97
C TRP A 180 -14.44 -14.66 -5.74
N VAL A 181 -13.76 -15.02 -4.66
CA VAL A 181 -12.44 -14.52 -4.27
C VAL A 181 -11.56 -15.73 -3.97
N SER A 182 -10.34 -15.73 -4.50
CA SER A 182 -9.33 -16.75 -4.29
C SER A 182 -8.00 -16.07 -3.96
N HIS A 183 -7.26 -16.68 -3.04
CA HIS A 183 -5.88 -16.32 -2.69
C HIS A 183 -4.94 -17.51 -2.96
N ALA A 184 -5.16 -18.21 -4.07
CA ALA A 184 -4.37 -19.38 -4.46
C ALA A 184 -2.95 -18.99 -4.90
N GLY A 185 -1.94 -19.70 -4.38
CA GLY A 185 -0.54 -19.51 -4.78
C GLY A 185 0.06 -18.15 -4.39
N GLY A 186 -0.63 -17.38 -3.54
CA GLY A 186 -0.26 -16.01 -3.15
C GLY A 186 -0.82 -14.92 -4.06
N ASP A 187 -1.46 -15.27 -5.18
CA ASP A 187 -2.10 -14.32 -6.08
C ASP A 187 -3.57 -14.10 -5.70
N TRP A 188 -4.00 -12.84 -5.76
CA TRP A 188 -5.40 -12.49 -5.53
C TRP A 188 -6.20 -12.58 -6.83
N GLN A 189 -7.28 -13.33 -6.79
CA GLN A 189 -8.16 -13.62 -7.91
C GLN A 189 -9.60 -13.28 -7.54
N MET A 190 -10.28 -12.44 -8.33
CA MET A 190 -11.63 -11.94 -8.00
C MET A 190 -12.55 -11.91 -9.22
N TYR A 191 -13.63 -12.70 -9.18
CA TYR A 191 -14.49 -12.93 -10.34
C TYR A 191 -15.98 -12.67 -10.04
N CYS A 192 -16.74 -12.43 -11.12
CA CYS A 192 -18.20 -12.33 -11.03
C CYS A 192 -18.86 -13.65 -10.63
N HIS A 193 -18.22 -14.77 -10.99
CA HIS A 193 -18.34 -16.14 -10.49
C HIS A 193 -17.36 -17.02 -11.26
N VAL A 194 -16.90 -18.15 -10.72
CA VAL A 194 -16.06 -19.09 -11.48
C VAL A 194 -16.81 -19.75 -12.63
N ASP A 195 -18.04 -20.21 -12.39
CA ASP A 195 -18.87 -20.83 -13.45
C ASP A 195 -19.25 -19.89 -14.61
N ALA A 196 -19.00 -18.59 -14.47
CA ALA A 196 -19.25 -17.63 -15.55
C ALA A 196 -18.10 -17.56 -16.57
N HIS A 197 -16.97 -18.19 -16.26
CA HIS A 197 -15.75 -18.11 -17.04
C HIS A 197 -15.16 -19.49 -17.36
N ASP A 198 -14.48 -19.58 -18.50
CA ASP A 198 -13.70 -20.76 -18.88
C ASP A 198 -12.22 -20.47 -18.66
N PHE A 199 -11.62 -21.12 -17.65
CA PHE A 199 -10.21 -20.96 -17.26
C PHE A 199 -9.29 -22.02 -17.87
N SER A 200 -9.77 -22.83 -18.82
CA SER A 200 -8.94 -23.85 -19.45
C SER A 200 -7.79 -23.25 -20.28
N GLU A 201 -6.66 -23.96 -20.32
CA GLU A 201 -5.58 -23.64 -21.25
C GLU A 201 -6.16 -23.66 -22.68
N ASN A 202 -6.04 -22.54 -23.42
CA ASN A 202 -6.65 -22.26 -24.73
C ASN A 202 -8.08 -21.70 -24.73
N SER A 203 -8.63 -21.32 -23.58
CA SER A 203 -9.89 -20.57 -23.53
C SER A 203 -9.70 -19.14 -24.04
N LEU A 204 -10.47 -18.78 -25.07
CA LEU A 204 -10.59 -17.39 -25.51
C LEU A 204 -11.21 -16.49 -24.44
N ASP A 205 -12.04 -17.06 -23.56
CA ASP A 205 -12.64 -16.32 -22.46
C ASP A 205 -11.58 -15.90 -21.43
N PHE A 206 -10.64 -16.81 -21.11
CA PHE A 206 -9.49 -16.49 -20.27
C PHE A 206 -8.65 -15.36 -20.88
N GLU A 207 -8.26 -15.49 -22.14
CA GLU A 207 -7.42 -14.49 -22.83
C GLU A 207 -8.09 -13.11 -22.98
N GLN A 208 -9.41 -13.07 -23.16
CA GLN A 208 -10.13 -11.82 -23.46
C GLN A 208 -10.72 -11.15 -22.23
N ASN A 209 -11.16 -11.94 -21.25
CA ASN A 209 -11.95 -11.44 -20.13
C ASN A 209 -11.21 -11.48 -18.80
N ILE A 210 -10.09 -12.17 -18.66
CA ILE A 210 -9.31 -12.15 -17.42
C ILE A 210 -8.13 -11.18 -17.58
N GLN A 211 -8.02 -10.24 -16.64
CA GLN A 211 -7.09 -9.12 -16.72
C GLN A 211 -6.46 -8.84 -15.35
N LEU A 212 -5.24 -8.34 -15.35
CA LEU A 212 -4.63 -7.77 -14.15
C LEU A 212 -5.18 -6.36 -13.94
N THR A 213 -5.69 -6.08 -12.75
CA THR A 213 -6.13 -4.75 -12.31
C THR A 213 -5.55 -4.43 -10.94
N ASN A 214 -5.73 -3.20 -10.47
CA ASN A 214 -5.53 -2.85 -9.07
C ASN A 214 -6.82 -3.06 -8.25
N MET A 215 -6.66 -3.29 -6.95
CA MET A 215 -7.78 -3.48 -6.03
C MET A 215 -8.67 -2.23 -5.90
N ALA A 216 -8.11 -1.02 -6.06
CA ALA A 216 -8.88 0.23 -6.05
C ALA A 216 -10.04 0.21 -7.07
N GLN A 217 -9.79 -0.32 -8.26
CA GLN A 217 -10.79 -0.44 -9.31
C GLN A 217 -11.96 -1.35 -8.89
N LEU A 218 -11.68 -2.43 -8.17
CA LEU A 218 -12.69 -3.38 -7.71
C LEU A 218 -13.50 -2.82 -6.52
N LEU A 219 -12.82 -2.16 -5.59
CA LEU A 219 -13.42 -1.55 -4.39
C LEU A 219 -14.39 -0.42 -4.72
N LYS A 220 -14.23 0.24 -5.87
CA LYS A 220 -15.18 1.25 -6.36
C LYS A 220 -16.61 0.72 -6.46
N TYR A 221 -16.77 -0.55 -6.81
CA TYR A 221 -18.07 -1.20 -7.02
C TYR A 221 -18.41 -2.23 -5.95
N ASN A 222 -17.42 -2.73 -5.21
CA ASN A 222 -17.57 -3.79 -4.20
C ASN A 222 -16.81 -3.42 -2.91
N PRO A 223 -17.22 -2.36 -2.19
CA PRO A 223 -16.49 -1.88 -1.00
C PRO A 223 -16.51 -2.91 0.15
N ASP A 224 -17.47 -3.82 0.14
CA ASP A 224 -17.61 -4.91 1.10
C ASP A 224 -16.50 -5.96 1.02
N LEU A 225 -15.74 -6.01 -0.08
CA LEU A 225 -14.59 -6.93 -0.20
C LEU A 225 -13.54 -6.71 0.88
N GLN A 226 -13.49 -5.53 1.49
CA GLN A 226 -12.55 -5.25 2.57
C GLN A 226 -12.68 -6.21 3.76
N ILE A 227 -13.77 -6.96 3.91
CA ILE A 227 -13.88 -7.98 4.96
C ILE A 227 -13.05 -9.24 4.69
N LEU A 228 -12.51 -9.41 3.48
CA LEU A 228 -11.72 -10.57 3.05
C LEU A 228 -10.22 -10.29 2.98
N TYR A 229 -9.76 -9.13 3.45
CA TYR A 229 -8.35 -8.73 3.34
C TYR A 229 -7.39 -9.70 4.03
N ASP A 230 -7.84 -10.40 5.06
CA ASP A 230 -7.05 -11.36 5.83
C ASP A 230 -7.28 -12.82 5.40
N LEU A 231 -7.89 -13.04 4.23
CA LEU A 231 -8.06 -14.37 3.67
C LEU A 231 -6.69 -15.05 3.53
N PRO A 232 -6.45 -16.18 4.21
CA PRO A 232 -5.15 -16.84 4.19
C PRO A 232 -4.76 -17.29 2.78
N ILE A 233 -3.45 -17.47 2.55
CA ILE A 233 -2.93 -18.11 1.33
C ILE A 233 -3.60 -19.48 1.17
N ASP A 234 -3.96 -19.80 -0.07
CA ASP A 234 -4.65 -21.02 -0.49
C ASP A 234 -6.02 -21.22 0.16
N LYS A 235 -6.70 -20.10 0.45
CA LYS A 235 -8.12 -20.06 0.80
C LYS A 235 -8.88 -19.24 -0.23
N GLY A 236 -10.17 -19.54 -0.32
CA GLY A 236 -11.11 -18.78 -1.11
C GLY A 236 -12.40 -18.49 -0.35
N ALA A 237 -13.19 -17.57 -0.91
CA ALA A 237 -14.53 -17.24 -0.45
C ALA A 237 -15.47 -17.04 -1.64
N TYR A 238 -16.70 -17.56 -1.54
CA TYR A 238 -17.75 -17.33 -2.54
C TYR A 238 -19.09 -16.96 -1.92
N ARG A 239 -19.99 -16.41 -2.74
CA ARG A 239 -21.37 -16.09 -2.36
C ARG A 239 -22.30 -16.16 -3.58
N ASP A 240 -23.54 -16.59 -3.36
CA ASP A 240 -24.51 -16.67 -4.46
C ASP A 240 -24.98 -15.28 -4.91
N HIS A 241 -25.19 -14.39 -3.95
CA HIS A 241 -25.64 -13.01 -4.13
C HIS A 241 -24.82 -12.05 -3.27
N VAL A 242 -24.81 -10.76 -3.64
CA VAL A 242 -24.06 -9.71 -2.92
C VAL A 242 -24.50 -9.54 -1.46
N GLU A 243 -25.77 -9.84 -1.17
CA GLU A 243 -26.33 -9.78 0.18
C GLU A 243 -26.06 -11.05 1.00
N SER A 244 -25.58 -12.12 0.35
CA SER A 244 -25.29 -13.39 1.02
C SER A 244 -23.98 -13.31 1.81
N ILE A 245 -23.93 -14.08 2.90
CA ILE A 245 -22.69 -14.29 3.64
C ILE A 245 -21.68 -15.03 2.78
N TRP A 246 -20.41 -14.69 2.95
CA TRP A 246 -19.31 -15.41 2.33
C TRP A 246 -19.18 -16.82 2.89
N GLN A 247 -19.05 -17.79 2.00
CA GLN A 247 -18.74 -19.18 2.28
C GLN A 247 -17.29 -19.42 1.93
N TYR A 248 -16.52 -19.96 2.88
CA TYR A 248 -15.09 -20.17 2.71
C TYR A 248 -14.80 -21.57 2.20
N PHE A 249 -13.76 -21.69 1.38
CA PHE A 249 -13.28 -22.96 0.86
C PHE A 249 -11.75 -23.02 0.88
N ASP A 250 -11.26 -24.26 0.79
CA ASP A 250 -9.85 -24.57 0.64
C ASP A 250 -9.50 -24.47 -0.84
N ASP A 251 -8.49 -23.66 -1.16
CA ASP A 251 -8.03 -23.40 -2.51
C ASP A 251 -6.55 -23.78 -2.67
N TYR A 252 -6.18 -24.89 -2.02
CA TYR A 252 -4.88 -25.51 -2.20
C TYR A 252 -4.90 -26.25 -3.53
N ASP A 253 -3.85 -26.07 -4.34
CA ASP A 253 -3.58 -26.96 -5.47
C ASP A 253 -3.42 -28.40 -4.93
N VAL A 254 -4.50 -29.18 -5.00
CA VAL A 254 -4.47 -30.60 -4.59
C VAL A 254 -3.80 -31.41 -5.69
N GLY A 255 -2.47 -31.26 -5.84
CA GLY A 255 -1.67 -32.07 -6.74
C GLY A 255 -0.43 -31.39 -7.32
N GLN A 256 0.67 -31.42 -6.57
CA GLN A 256 2.01 -31.67 -7.13
C GLN A 256 2.61 -32.90 -6.46
#